data_AF-A0A3D0VUI6-F1
#
_entry.id   AF-A0A3D0VUI6-F1
#
_cell.length_a   1.000
_cell.length_b   1.000
_cell.length_c   1.000
_cell.angle_alpha   90.00
_cell.angle_beta   90.00
_cell.angle_gamma   90.00
#
_symmetry.space_group_name_H-M   'P 1'
#
loop_
_entity.id
_entity.type
_entity.pdbx_description
1 polymer ?
#
loop_
_entity_poly.entity_id
_entity_poly.type
_entity_poly.pdbx_seq_one_letter_code
_entity_poly.pdbx_strand_id
1 'polypeptide(L)'
;KILSKIISARSSKIKSRRDNKRKKKEAFLQEQQKVEQAIREERIIKCRKEVTVKELADKMGINPTEIVKFLFMQGKMHNVNSFIPFSLAEEVAENYNVLIEPEKEIEKYIDVKHEVTEGINRPPVVTVMGHVDHG
;
A
#
# COMPACT_ATOMS: atom_id res chain seq x y z
N LYS A 1 -15.05 -26.43 62.38
CA LYS A 1 -15.74 -26.88 61.14
C LYS A 1 -16.32 -25.73 60.30
N ILE A 2 -16.77 -24.60 60.88
CA ILE A 2 -17.39 -23.49 60.12
C ILE A 2 -16.33 -22.59 59.43
N LEU A 3 -15.24 -22.27 60.12
CA LEU A 3 -14.16 -21.42 59.59
C LEU A 3 -13.46 -22.02 58.35
N SER A 4 -13.27 -23.35 58.31
CA SER A 4 -12.66 -24.03 57.15
C SER A 4 -13.55 -23.99 55.89
N LYS A 5 -14.88 -24.01 56.07
CA LYS A 5 -15.85 -23.88 54.97
C LYS A 5 -15.83 -22.49 54.34
N ILE A 6 -15.66 -21.44 55.15
CA ILE A 6 -15.61 -20.04 54.69
C ILE A 6 -14.33 -19.76 53.89
N ILE A 7 -13.19 -20.30 54.33
CA ILE A 7 -11.90 -20.14 53.62
C ILE A 7 -11.93 -20.88 52.28
N SER A 8 -12.50 -22.09 52.24
CA SER A 8 -12.68 -22.87 51.00
C SER A 8 -13.62 -22.18 50.00
N ALA A 9 -14.71 -21.58 50.47
CA ALA A 9 -15.65 -20.81 49.65
C ALA A 9 -15.04 -19.51 49.09
N ARG A 10 -14.16 -18.83 49.85
CA ARG A 10 -13.43 -17.64 49.35
C ARG A 10 -12.37 -18.02 48.32
N SER A 11 -11.64 -19.12 48.54
CA SER A 11 -10.60 -19.62 47.62
C SER A 11 -11.18 -19.99 46.24
N SER A 12 -12.31 -20.72 46.21
CA SER A 12 -13.01 -21.08 44.97
C SER A 12 -13.56 -19.86 44.21
N LYS A 13 -14.05 -18.84 44.92
CA LYS A 13 -14.54 -17.59 44.31
C LYS A 13 -13.42 -16.73 43.71
N ILE A 14 -12.23 -16.72 44.33
CA ILE A 14 -11.05 -16.02 43.80
C ILE A 14 -10.48 -16.74 42.57
N LYS A 15 -10.50 -18.08 42.56
CA LYS A 15 -10.02 -18.90 41.43
C LYS A 15 -10.88 -18.68 40.18
N SER A 16 -12.21 -18.76 40.32
CA SER A 16 -13.16 -18.54 39.21
C SER A 16 -13.04 -17.16 38.54
N ARG A 17 -12.73 -16.10 39.31
CA ARG A 17 -12.51 -14.75 38.76
C ARG A 17 -11.23 -14.64 37.92
N ARG A 18 -10.16 -15.37 38.27
CA ARG A 18 -8.92 -15.37 37.48
C ARG A 18 -9.09 -16.16 36.18
N ASP A 19 -9.79 -17.28 36.23
CA ASP A 19 -10.04 -18.13 35.07
C ASP A 19 -10.90 -17.43 34.01
N ASN A 20 -11.92 -16.68 34.44
CA ASN A 20 -12.72 -15.85 33.53
C ASN A 20 -11.92 -14.69 32.90
N LYS A 21 -10.95 -14.12 33.63
CA LYS A 21 -10.10 -13.03 33.11
C LYS A 21 -9.07 -13.53 32.09
N ARG A 22 -8.58 -14.76 32.24
CA ARG A 22 -7.72 -15.44 31.25
C ARG A 22 -8.48 -15.81 30.00
N LYS A 23 -9.65 -16.46 30.13
CA LYS A 23 -10.51 -16.81 28.98
C LYS A 23 -10.91 -15.60 28.13
N LYS A 24 -11.18 -14.45 28.76
CA LYS A 24 -11.52 -13.22 28.03
C LYS A 24 -10.32 -12.61 27.29
N LYS A 25 -9.10 -12.77 27.82
CA LYS A 25 -7.85 -12.37 27.14
C LYS A 25 -7.49 -13.30 25.99
N GLU A 26 -7.67 -14.61 26.17
CA GLU A 26 -7.40 -15.62 25.15
C GLU A 26 -8.39 -15.53 23.99
N ALA A 27 -9.68 -15.28 24.27
CA ALA A 27 -10.68 -15.04 23.24
C ALA A 27 -10.38 -13.79 22.39
N PHE A 28 -9.95 -12.69 23.03
CA PHE A 28 -9.57 -11.46 22.32
C PHE A 28 -8.32 -11.65 21.44
N LEU A 29 -7.35 -12.44 21.91
CA LEU A 29 -6.14 -12.74 21.15
C LEU A 29 -6.42 -13.67 19.96
N GLN A 30 -7.31 -14.66 20.12
CA GLN A 30 -7.75 -15.55 19.05
C GLN A 30 -8.58 -14.82 17.98
N GLU A 31 -9.37 -13.81 18.39
CA GLU A 31 -10.16 -13.01 17.46
C GLU A 31 -9.28 -12.07 16.63
N GLN A 32 -8.23 -11.47 17.22
CA GLN A 32 -7.22 -10.75 16.44
C GLN A 32 -6.48 -11.65 15.46
N GLN A 33 -6.06 -12.85 15.89
CA GLN A 33 -5.36 -13.81 15.01
C GLN A 33 -6.24 -14.34 13.88
N LYS A 34 -7.56 -14.50 14.08
CA LYS A 34 -8.49 -14.92 13.03
C LYS A 34 -8.74 -13.84 11.98
N VAL A 35 -8.77 -12.56 12.37
CA VAL A 35 -8.85 -11.45 11.42
C VAL A 35 -7.56 -11.37 10.59
N GLU A 36 -6.41 -11.61 11.21
CA GLU A 36 -5.11 -11.64 10.55
C GLU A 36 -4.96 -12.81 9.56
N GLN A 37 -5.56 -13.97 9.84
CA GLN A 37 -5.57 -15.13 8.93
C GLN A 37 -6.59 -15.01 7.78
N ALA A 38 -7.67 -14.26 7.93
CA ALA A 38 -8.68 -14.09 6.87
C ALA A 38 -8.29 -13.07 5.79
N ILE A 39 -7.28 -12.23 6.05
CA ILE A 39 -6.69 -11.30 5.05
C ILE A 39 -5.58 -12.01 4.23
N ARG A 40 -5.39 -13.31 4.44
CA ARG A 40 -4.52 -14.18 3.62
C ARG A 40 -5.19 -14.58 2.30
N GLU A 41 -5.85 -13.63 1.65
CA GLU A 41 -6.14 -13.72 0.24
C GLU A 41 -4.93 -13.11 -0.46
N GLU A 42 -4.25 -13.88 -1.30
CA GLU A 42 -3.15 -13.41 -2.14
C GLU A 42 -3.66 -12.26 -3.02
N ARG A 43 -3.55 -11.03 -2.51
CA ARG A 43 -3.94 -9.81 -3.23
C ARG A 43 -2.89 -9.57 -4.29
N ILE A 44 -3.17 -10.01 -5.51
CA ILE A 44 -2.35 -9.69 -6.67
C ILE A 44 -2.61 -8.22 -7.02
N ILE A 45 -1.62 -7.36 -6.82
CA ILE A 45 -1.71 -5.93 -7.09
C ILE A 45 -0.95 -5.63 -8.37
N LYS A 46 -1.61 -4.95 -9.32
CA LYS A 46 -0.94 -4.42 -10.51
C LYS A 46 -0.34 -3.06 -10.22
N CYS A 47 0.97 -2.92 -10.43
CA CYS A 47 1.70 -1.68 -10.24
C CYS A 47 2.48 -1.29 -11.48
N ARG A 48 2.64 0.03 -11.66
CA ARG A 48 3.49 0.61 -12.71
C ARG A 48 4.97 0.43 -12.36
N LYS A 49 5.86 0.75 -13.31
CA LYS A 49 7.32 0.66 -13.15
C LYS A 49 7.84 1.48 -11.96
N GLU A 50 7.18 2.59 -11.64
CA GLU A 50 7.46 3.43 -10.48
C GLU A 50 6.15 3.74 -9.76
N VAL A 51 6.16 3.67 -8.43
CA VAL A 51 5.01 3.95 -7.57
C VAL A 51 5.45 4.74 -6.35
N THR A 52 4.58 5.58 -5.79
CA THR A 52 4.89 6.21 -4.50
C THR A 52 4.67 5.24 -3.35
N VAL A 53 5.40 5.43 -2.24
CA VAL A 53 5.21 4.63 -1.01
C VAL A 53 3.76 4.69 -0.52
N LYS A 54 3.12 5.86 -0.62
CA LYS A 54 1.72 6.05 -0.29
C LYS A 54 0.78 5.21 -1.16
N GLU A 55 0.93 5.28 -2.49
CA GLU A 55 0.10 4.51 -3.40
C GLU A 55 0.29 2.99 -3.23
N LEU A 56 1.52 2.57 -2.96
CA LEU A 56 1.81 1.17 -2.64
C LEU A 56 1.07 0.73 -1.38
N ALA A 57 1.14 1.54 -0.32
CA ALA A 57 0.44 1.31 0.95
C ALA A 57 -1.07 1.22 0.76
N ASP A 58 -1.65 2.17 0.03
CA ASP A 58 -3.08 2.24 -0.26
C ASP A 58 -3.55 1.00 -1.04
N LYS A 59 -2.77 0.54 -2.03
CA LYS A 59 -3.08 -0.68 -2.80
C LYS A 59 -2.97 -1.96 -1.95
N MET A 60 -1.98 -2.02 -1.07
CA MET A 60 -1.78 -3.17 -0.18
C MET A 60 -2.77 -3.20 1.00
N GLY A 61 -3.37 -2.06 1.34
CA GLY A 61 -4.16 -1.88 2.56
C GLY A 61 -3.28 -1.88 3.83
N ILE A 62 -2.03 -1.45 3.70
CA ILE A 62 -1.03 -1.41 4.77
C ILE A 62 -0.81 0.06 5.16
N ASN A 63 -0.42 0.31 6.40
CA ASN A 63 -0.14 1.67 6.84
C ASN A 63 1.18 2.18 6.20
N PRO A 64 1.21 3.35 5.53
CA PRO A 64 2.43 3.85 4.87
C PRO A 64 3.62 4.01 5.82
N THR A 65 3.39 4.25 7.10
CA THR A 65 4.45 4.32 8.11
C THR A 65 5.18 2.98 8.32
N GLU A 66 4.49 1.85 8.18
CA GLU A 66 5.08 0.52 8.31
C GLU A 66 6.00 0.21 7.12
N ILE A 67 5.59 0.63 5.92
CA ILE A 67 6.43 0.52 4.72
C ILE A 67 7.68 1.40 4.85
N VAL A 68 7.56 2.64 5.31
CA VAL A 68 8.71 3.53 5.54
C VAL A 68 9.68 2.93 6.57
N LYS A 69 9.17 2.31 7.65
CA LYS A 69 10.00 1.62 8.64
C LYS A 69 10.75 0.43 8.05
N PHE A 70 10.08 -0.36 7.22
CA PHE A 70 10.72 -1.49 6.54
C PHE A 70 11.85 -1.01 5.62
N LEU A 71 11.59 0.01 4.79
CA LEU A 71 12.59 0.63 3.92
C LEU A 71 13.78 1.18 4.72
N PHE A 72 13.52 1.77 5.88
CA PHE A 72 14.56 2.25 6.79
C PHE A 72 15.42 1.10 7.34
N MET A 73 14.82 -0.05 7.68
CA MET A 73 15.57 -1.24 8.11
C MET A 73 16.45 -1.83 6.99
N GLN A 74 16.04 -1.67 5.73
CA GLN A 74 16.84 -2.03 4.54
C GLN A 74 17.93 -1.00 4.21
N GLY A 75 18.10 0.06 5.02
CA GLY A 75 19.07 1.13 4.79
C GLY A 75 18.70 2.12 3.68
N LYS A 76 17.46 2.06 3.18
CA LYS A 76 16.96 2.93 2.10
C LYS A 76 16.03 3.98 2.70
N MET A 77 16.51 5.23 2.83
CA MET A 77 15.69 6.32 3.36
C MET A 77 14.76 6.89 2.28
N HIS A 78 13.46 6.63 2.43
CA HIS A 78 12.40 7.16 1.58
C HIS A 78 11.27 7.75 2.44
N ASN A 79 10.64 8.81 1.95
CA ASN A 79 9.46 9.41 2.57
C ASN A 79 8.17 8.79 1.99
N VAL A 80 7.04 9.06 2.65
CA VAL A 80 5.71 8.56 2.21
C VAL A 80 5.35 8.98 0.78
N ASN A 81 5.83 10.14 0.33
CA ASN A 81 5.57 10.67 -1.02
C ASN A 81 6.73 10.41 -2.00
N SER A 82 7.76 9.66 -1.60
CA SER A 82 8.87 9.34 -2.48
C SER A 82 8.45 8.29 -3.50
N PHE A 83 8.90 8.47 -4.74
CA PHE A 83 8.82 7.44 -5.78
C PHE A 83 9.84 6.34 -5.49
N ILE A 84 9.40 5.10 -5.61
CA ILE A 84 10.23 3.91 -5.48
C ILE A 84 10.09 3.04 -6.74
N PRO A 85 11.19 2.42 -7.20
CA PRO A 85 11.15 1.53 -8.35
C PRO A 85 10.40 0.24 -8.00
N PHE A 86 9.87 -0.43 -9.02
CA PHE A 86 9.15 -1.70 -8.89
C PHE A 86 9.91 -2.74 -8.07
N SER A 87 11.22 -2.90 -8.29
CA SER A 87 12.06 -3.85 -7.54
C SER A 87 12.04 -3.60 -6.03
N LEU A 88 11.96 -2.34 -5.60
CA LEU A 88 11.87 -2.00 -4.18
C LEU A 88 10.45 -2.22 -3.64
N ALA A 89 9.44 -1.94 -4.46
CA ALA A 89 8.04 -2.21 -4.12
C ALA A 89 7.78 -3.72 -3.98
N GLU A 90 8.39 -4.54 -4.82
CA GLU A 90 8.34 -6.01 -4.78
C GLU A 90 8.95 -6.55 -3.49
N GLU A 91 10.13 -6.07 -3.10
CA GLU A 91 10.78 -6.43 -1.83
C GLU A 91 9.90 -6.11 -0.61
N VAL A 92 9.23 -4.95 -0.63
CA VAL A 92 8.25 -4.60 0.41
C VAL A 92 7.07 -5.58 0.37
N ALA A 93 6.52 -5.86 -0.81
CA ALA A 93 5.33 -6.71 -0.98
C ALA A 93 5.55 -8.13 -0.48
N GLU A 94 6.70 -8.73 -0.80
CA GLU A 94 7.08 -10.06 -0.36
C GLU A 94 7.08 -10.17 1.17
N ASN A 95 7.51 -9.12 1.87
CA ASN A 95 7.52 -9.09 3.33
C ASN A 95 6.10 -9.18 3.92
N TYR A 96 5.12 -8.59 3.24
CA TYR A 96 3.72 -8.56 3.67
C TYR A 96 2.85 -9.63 2.99
N ASN A 97 3.44 -10.63 2.33
CA ASN A 97 2.75 -11.68 1.58
C ASN A 97 1.80 -11.15 0.49
N VAL A 98 2.18 -10.04 -0.15
CA VAL A 98 1.45 -9.46 -1.27
C VAL A 98 2.24 -9.71 -2.55
N LEU A 99 1.56 -10.18 -3.60
CA LEU A 99 2.17 -10.35 -4.91
C LEU A 99 1.93 -9.10 -5.74
N ILE A 100 3.00 -8.49 -6.27
CA ILE A 100 2.88 -7.40 -7.23
C ILE A 100 3.20 -7.92 -8.62
N GLU A 101 2.31 -7.64 -9.57
CA GLU A 101 2.60 -7.85 -10.99
C GLU A 101 2.87 -6.51 -11.68
N PRO A 102 3.86 -6.45 -12.59
CA PRO A 102 4.02 -5.29 -13.43
C PRO A 102 2.78 -5.16 -14.33
N GLU A 103 2.14 -4.00 -14.28
CA GLU A 103 1.10 -3.67 -15.25
C GLU A 103 1.76 -3.66 -16.63
N LYS A 104 1.46 -4.67 -17.44
CA LYS A 104 1.83 -4.66 -18.86
C LYS A 104 1.14 -3.43 -19.44
N GLU A 105 1.91 -2.37 -19.65
CA GLU A 105 1.55 -1.30 -20.56
C GLU A 105 1.26 -2.02 -21.89
N ILE A 106 -0.01 -2.32 -22.14
CA ILE A 106 -0.48 -2.47 -23.51
C ILE A 106 -0.27 -1.06 -24.02
N GLU A 107 0.91 -0.81 -24.57
CA GLU A 107 1.20 0.33 -25.40
C GLU A 107 0.18 0.23 -26.52
N LYS A 108 -1.02 0.77 -26.28
CA LYS A 108 -1.85 1.29 -27.34
C LYS A 108 -1.03 2.45 -27.85
N TYR A 109 -0.02 2.14 -28.67
CA TYR A 109 0.44 3.03 -29.70
C TYR A 109 -0.84 3.35 -30.45
N ILE A 110 -1.49 4.44 -30.03
CA ILE A 110 -2.30 5.20 -30.95
C ILE A 110 -1.23 5.64 -31.94
N ASP A 111 -1.07 4.87 -33.02
CA ASP A 111 -0.53 5.34 -34.27
C ASP A 111 -1.41 6.53 -34.63
N VAL A 112 -1.14 7.68 -34.03
CA VAL A 112 -1.34 8.95 -34.69
C VAL A 112 -0.29 8.89 -35.78
N LYS A 113 -0.62 8.15 -36.85
CA LYS A 113 -0.10 8.44 -38.17
C LYS A 113 -0.37 9.92 -38.33
N HIS A 114 0.63 10.73 -38.02
CA HIS A 114 0.86 11.91 -38.79
C HIS A 114 1.07 11.35 -40.19
N GLU A 115 -0.01 11.18 -40.93
CA GLU A 115 0.06 11.36 -42.37
C GLU A 115 0.57 12.78 -42.52
N VAL A 116 1.90 12.90 -42.51
CA VAL A 116 2.58 13.99 -43.18
C VAL A 116 2.15 13.76 -44.61
N THR A 117 0.99 14.34 -44.96
CA THR A 117 0.57 14.51 -46.34
C THR A 117 1.61 15.43 -46.93
N GLU A 118 2.74 14.86 -47.34
CA GLU A 118 3.69 15.51 -48.23
C GLU A 118 2.87 15.96 -49.44
N GLY A 119 2.65 17.27 -49.56
CA GLY A 119 1.88 17.84 -50.67
C GLY A 119 0.66 18.68 -50.32
N ILE A 120 0.37 19.00 -49.04
CA ILE A 120 -0.56 20.12 -48.80
C ILE A 120 0.18 21.42 -49.13
N ASN A 121 -0.14 22.01 -50.28
CA ASN A 121 0.32 23.33 -50.68
C ASN A 121 -0.29 24.36 -49.71
N ARG A 122 0.44 24.72 -48.65
CA ARG A 122 0.02 25.73 -47.67
C ARG A 122 0.56 27.09 -48.12
N PRO A 123 -0.28 28.13 -48.20
CA PRO A 123 0.22 29.47 -48.47
C PRO A 123 1.21 29.90 -47.36
N PRO A 124 2.21 30.74 -47.68
CA PRO A 124 3.19 31.20 -46.71
C PRO A 124 2.50 32.01 -45.61
N VAL A 125 2.79 31.68 -44.35
CA VAL A 125 2.37 32.48 -43.20
C VAL A 125 3.46 33.50 -42.92
N VAL A 126 3.16 34.78 -43.14
CA VAL A 126 4.07 35.89 -42.86
C VAL A 126 3.49 36.72 -41.73
N THR A 127 4.27 36.90 -40.67
CA THR A 127 3.97 37.83 -39.59
C THR A 127 4.92 39.00 -39.71
N VAL A 128 4.40 40.18 -40.06
CA VAL A 128 5.18 41.43 -40.05
C VAL A 128 4.99 42.08 -38.69
N MET A 129 6.08 42.19 -37.93
CA MET A 129 6.10 42.92 -36.66
C MET A 129 7.09 44.07 -36.79
N GLY A 130 6.62 45.30 -36.55
CA GLY A 130 7.41 46.52 -36.65
C GLY A 130 6.99 47.54 -35.60
N HIS A 131 7.84 48.53 -35.36
CA HIS A 131 7.48 49.75 -34.62
C HIS A 131 6.62 50.67 -35.51
N VAL A 132 5.84 51.57 -34.91
CA VAL A 132 5.07 52.58 -35.65
C VAL A 132 6.04 53.37 -36.54
N ASP A 133 5.77 53.46 -37.85
CA ASP A 133 6.53 54.16 -38.90
C ASP A 133 7.51 53.35 -39.78
N HIS A 134 7.32 52.04 -39.93
CA HIS A 134 7.98 51.29 -41.01
C HIS A 134 6.96 50.46 -41.79
N GLY A 135 6.72 50.88 -43.04
CA GLY A 135 6.05 50.08 -44.07
C GLY A 135 7.06 49.28 -44.88
#